data_AF-A0AAW5PHB9-F1
#
_entry.id   AF-A0AAW5PHB9-F1
#
_cell.length_a   1.000
_cell.length_b   1.000
_cell.length_c   1.000
_cell.angle_alpha   90.00
_cell.angle_beta   90.00
_cell.angle_gamma   90.00
#
_symmetry.space_group_name_H-M   'P 1'
#
loop_
_entity.id
_entity.type
_entity.pdbx_description
1 polymer ?
#
loop_
_entity_poly.entity_id
_entity_poly.type
_entity_poly.pdbx_seq_one_letter_code
_entity_poly.pdbx_strand_id
1 'polypeptide(L)'
;MMQHIGQRAPISQKRSVFGNMNNDGAPYPASSCLASRFHPDFLAVVEPGVRDFLVAIAVDHNLVTYTSCEGHDYRPDGRLPDERHVGVIPRNGEEGERAIAVFEQVGRSINAAPASPAVEVALMLNRVHDGEAVYPTIDLYLSKQPNAGWDDYFADIELMTTQLVQALERHPPIA
;
A
#
# COMPACT_ATOMS: atom_id res chain seq x y z
N MET A 1 30.79 5.69 13.18
CA MET A 1 29.91 5.79 12.00
C MET A 1 29.59 4.36 11.57
N MET A 2 28.49 3.79 12.07
CA MET A 2 28.09 2.42 11.73
C MET A 2 27.58 2.43 10.29
N GLN A 3 28.36 1.86 9.38
CA GLN A 3 27.95 1.68 7.99
C GLN A 3 26.93 0.53 7.95
N HIS A 4 25.69 0.83 7.57
CA HIS A 4 24.66 -0.19 7.41
C HIS A 4 24.95 -1.01 6.15
N ILE A 5 25.30 -2.29 6.33
CA ILE A 5 25.65 -3.23 5.26
C ILE A 5 24.59 -3.30 4.14
N GLY A 6 23.33 -2.97 4.45
CA GLY A 6 22.24 -2.93 3.48
C GLY A 6 22.20 -1.73 2.54
N GLN A 7 23.17 -0.81 2.53
CA GLN A 7 23.11 0.45 1.73
C GLN A 7 23.73 0.37 0.32
N ARG A 8 24.22 -0.79 -0.15
CA ARG A 8 25.06 -0.82 -1.37
C ARG A 8 24.75 -1.88 -2.41
N ALA A 9 24.11 -2.99 -2.07
CA ALA A 9 23.76 -3.97 -3.09
C ALA A 9 22.52 -3.44 -3.83
N PRO A 10 22.57 -3.28 -5.17
CA PRO A 10 21.40 -2.89 -5.93
C PRO A 10 20.24 -3.84 -5.63
N ILE A 11 19.06 -3.29 -5.37
CA ILE A 11 17.85 -4.08 -5.22
C ILE A 11 17.16 -4.10 -6.58
N SER A 12 16.85 -5.29 -7.08
CA SER A 12 16.16 -5.47 -8.35
C SER A 12 14.95 -6.35 -8.17
N GLN A 13 13.86 -5.97 -8.83
CA GLN A 13 12.66 -6.77 -8.97
C GLN A 13 12.35 -7.02 -10.43
N LYS A 14 11.61 -8.08 -10.69
CA LYS A 14 11.08 -8.40 -12.00
C LYS A 14 9.64 -7.91 -12.09
N ARG A 15 9.25 -7.49 -13.29
CA ARG A 15 7.89 -7.05 -13.60
C ARG A 15 7.12 -8.17 -14.31
N SER A 16 5.92 -8.47 -13.85
CA SER A 16 5.00 -9.41 -14.51
C SER A 16 4.35 -8.79 -15.75
N VAL A 17 3.64 -9.60 -16.55
CA VAL A 17 2.85 -9.10 -17.69
C VAL A 17 1.69 -8.18 -17.28
N PHE A 18 1.28 -8.20 -16.00
CA PHE A 18 0.23 -7.34 -15.44
C PHE A 18 0.78 -6.16 -14.64
N GLY A 19 2.10 -6.01 -14.58
CA GLY A 19 2.74 -4.89 -13.90
C GLY A 19 3.27 -5.18 -12.50
N ASN A 20 2.91 -6.32 -11.89
CA ASN A 20 3.37 -6.69 -10.54
C ASN A 20 4.88 -6.64 -10.42
N MET A 21 5.39 -6.08 -9.33
CA MET A 21 6.82 -6.11 -9.01
C MET A 21 7.11 -7.07 -7.87
N ASN A 22 7.88 -8.12 -8.16
CA ASN A 22 8.32 -9.12 -7.18
C ASN A 22 9.62 -9.81 -7.64
N ASN A 23 10.16 -10.71 -6.82
CA ASN A 23 11.45 -11.36 -7.10
C ASN A 23 11.40 -12.29 -8.33
N ASP A 24 10.22 -12.83 -8.65
CA ASP A 24 10.05 -13.87 -9.67
C ASP A 24 9.45 -13.34 -10.98
N GLY A 25 8.82 -12.16 -10.97
CA GLY A 25 8.04 -11.62 -12.08
C GLY A 25 6.68 -12.32 -12.19
N ALA A 26 6.19 -12.90 -11.11
CA ALA A 26 4.93 -13.63 -11.07
C ALA A 26 3.73 -12.66 -11.13
N PRO A 27 2.62 -13.03 -11.79
CA PRO A 27 1.45 -12.17 -11.95
C PRO A 27 0.47 -12.23 -10.76
N TYR A 28 0.95 -12.50 -9.55
CA TYR A 28 0.15 -12.74 -8.35
C TYR A 28 1.01 -12.52 -7.09
N PRO A 29 0.41 -12.52 -5.88
CA PRO A 29 1.14 -12.33 -4.63
C PRO A 29 2.35 -13.28 -4.55
N ALA A 30 3.53 -12.69 -4.54
CA ALA A 30 4.80 -13.38 -4.57
C ALA A 30 5.79 -12.62 -3.69
N SER A 31 6.88 -13.29 -3.32
CA SER A 31 7.90 -12.70 -2.47
C SER A 31 8.48 -11.44 -3.12
N SER A 32 8.40 -10.33 -2.40
CA SER A 32 9.02 -9.07 -2.75
C SER A 32 10.38 -8.93 -2.06
N CYS A 33 11.16 -7.91 -2.42
CA CYS A 33 12.39 -7.60 -1.74
C CYS A 33 12.11 -6.71 -0.52
N LEU A 34 12.93 -6.81 0.52
CA LEU A 34 12.90 -5.86 1.62
C LEU A 34 13.76 -4.65 1.26
N ALA A 35 13.15 -3.47 1.17
CA ALA A 35 13.85 -2.22 0.92
C ALA A 35 13.60 -1.24 2.08
N SER A 36 14.70 -0.73 2.64
CA SER A 36 14.63 0.39 3.58
C SER A 36 14.31 1.68 2.81
N ARG A 37 13.51 2.57 3.40
CA ARG A 37 13.29 3.92 2.84
C ARG A 37 14.57 4.76 2.68
N PHE A 38 15.66 4.35 3.34
CA PHE A 38 16.97 4.97 3.22
C PHE A 38 17.85 4.33 2.13
N HIS A 39 17.34 3.30 1.45
CA HIS A 39 18.04 2.67 0.32
C HIS A 39 17.89 3.54 -0.94
N PRO A 40 18.96 3.75 -1.72
CA PRO A 40 18.87 4.54 -2.96
C PRO A 40 17.84 3.98 -3.95
N ASP A 41 17.69 2.64 -4.00
CA ASP A 41 16.73 1.97 -4.88
C ASP A 41 15.32 1.81 -4.28
N PHE A 42 15.01 2.43 -3.14
CA PHE A 42 13.73 2.24 -2.45
C PHE A 42 12.52 2.44 -3.37
N LEU A 43 12.47 3.56 -4.09
CA LEU A 43 11.36 3.82 -5.02
C LEU A 43 11.44 3.01 -6.31
N ALA A 44 12.63 2.50 -6.67
CA ALA A 44 12.83 1.72 -7.88
C ALA A 44 12.19 0.32 -7.79
N VAL A 45 11.94 -0.17 -6.58
CA VAL A 45 11.29 -1.47 -6.32
C VAL A 45 9.81 -1.34 -5.94
N VAL A 46 9.24 -0.14 -6.07
CA VAL A 46 7.82 0.11 -5.80
C VAL A 46 7.10 0.34 -7.13
N GLU A 47 5.93 -0.29 -7.24
CA GLU A 47 5.02 -0.15 -8.37
C GLU A 47 4.62 1.33 -8.58
N PRO A 48 4.68 1.85 -9.82
CA PRO A 48 4.44 3.27 -10.07
C PRO A 48 3.11 3.79 -9.54
N GLY A 49 2.01 3.04 -9.67
CA GLY A 49 0.67 3.51 -9.31
C GLY A 49 0.43 3.59 -7.80
N VAL A 50 1.21 2.87 -6.98
CA VAL A 50 1.10 2.94 -5.50
C VAL A 50 2.19 3.83 -4.88
N ARG A 51 3.13 4.36 -5.67
CA ARG A 51 4.33 4.99 -5.14
C ARG A 51 4.05 6.15 -4.19
N ASP A 52 3.23 7.11 -4.59
CA ASP A 52 2.95 8.30 -3.77
C ASP A 52 2.16 7.93 -2.51
N PHE A 53 1.27 6.94 -2.62
CA PHE A 53 0.56 6.38 -1.49
C PHE A 53 1.51 5.71 -0.50
N LEU A 54 2.44 4.89 -0.99
CA LEU A 54 3.46 4.25 -0.16
C LEU A 54 4.41 5.28 0.47
N VAL A 55 4.77 6.36 -0.24
CA VAL A 55 5.61 7.45 0.30
C VAL A 55 4.90 8.14 1.46
N ALA A 56 3.63 8.52 1.29
CA ALA A 56 2.84 9.14 2.36
C ALA A 56 2.83 8.28 3.64
N ILE A 57 2.72 6.96 3.50
CA ILE A 57 2.70 6.02 4.62
C ILE A 57 4.11 5.78 5.21
N ALA A 58 5.06 5.34 4.39
CA ALA A 58 6.36 4.84 4.85
C ALA A 58 7.38 5.96 5.15
N VAL A 59 7.28 7.07 4.42
CA VAL A 59 8.20 8.21 4.54
C VAL A 59 7.59 9.25 5.46
N ASP A 60 6.44 9.80 5.09
CA ASP A 60 5.88 10.99 5.76
C ASP A 60 5.26 10.66 7.12
N HIS A 61 4.49 9.57 7.21
CA HIS A 61 4.00 9.05 8.48
C HIS A 61 4.97 8.13 9.21
N ASN A 62 6.13 7.82 8.61
CA ASN A 62 7.19 7.02 9.21
C ASN A 62 6.72 5.62 9.67
N LEU A 63 5.80 5.00 8.94
CA LEU A 63 5.29 3.66 9.23
C LEU A 63 6.10 2.56 8.55
N VAL A 64 6.04 1.34 9.09
CA VAL A 64 6.67 0.15 8.48
C VAL A 64 5.66 -0.55 7.59
N THR A 65 5.95 -0.65 6.29
CA THR A 65 5.09 -1.34 5.32
C THR A 65 5.56 -2.77 5.10
N TYR A 66 4.62 -3.71 4.91
CA TYR A 66 4.94 -5.11 4.60
C TYR A 66 4.40 -5.57 3.25
N THR A 67 3.40 -4.88 2.71
CA THR A 67 2.84 -5.10 1.37
C THR A 67 2.39 -3.77 0.78
N SER A 68 2.44 -3.69 -0.55
CA SER A 68 1.83 -2.62 -1.32
C SER A 68 1.51 -3.14 -2.72
N CYS A 69 0.36 -2.75 -3.26
CA CYS A 69 -0.10 -3.14 -4.59
C CYS A 69 -0.69 -1.92 -5.29
N GLU A 70 -0.37 -1.68 -6.56
CA GLU A 70 -0.98 -0.61 -7.36
C GLU A 70 -2.40 -0.92 -7.85
N GLY A 71 -2.87 -2.15 -7.61
CA GLY A 71 -4.10 -2.69 -8.17
C GLY A 71 -3.87 -3.20 -9.59
N HIS A 72 -4.41 -4.37 -9.92
CA HIS A 72 -4.12 -5.03 -11.19
C HIS A 72 -5.36 -5.65 -11.82
N ASP A 73 -5.55 -5.38 -13.10
CA ASP A 73 -6.61 -6.00 -13.88
C ASP A 73 -6.14 -7.35 -14.45
N TYR A 74 -6.50 -8.42 -13.74
CA TYR A 74 -6.23 -9.79 -14.20
C TYR A 74 -7.36 -10.36 -15.07
N ARG A 75 -8.43 -9.63 -15.38
CA ARG A 75 -9.54 -10.15 -16.20
C ARG A 75 -9.10 -10.72 -17.57
N PRO A 76 -8.06 -10.19 -18.25
CA PRO A 76 -7.58 -10.78 -19.50
C PRO A 76 -7.12 -12.26 -19.40
N ASP A 77 -6.83 -12.76 -18.19
CA ASP A 77 -6.52 -14.19 -17.96
C ASP A 77 -7.61 -14.96 -17.22
N GLY A 78 -8.76 -14.33 -16.97
CA GLY A 78 -9.91 -14.93 -16.31
C GLY A 78 -9.88 -14.90 -14.77
N ARG A 79 -8.90 -14.25 -14.14
CA ARG A 79 -8.85 -14.07 -12.68
C ARG A 79 -9.58 -12.80 -12.24
N LEU A 80 -9.87 -12.74 -10.94
CA LEU A 80 -10.42 -11.54 -10.29
C LEU A 80 -9.32 -10.48 -10.20
N PRO A 81 -9.61 -9.21 -10.53
CA PRO A 81 -8.70 -8.10 -10.26
C PRO A 81 -8.37 -7.93 -8.78
N ASP A 82 -7.30 -7.17 -8.53
CA ASP A 82 -6.84 -6.82 -7.18
C ASP A 82 -6.88 -5.31 -6.96
N GLU A 83 -7.03 -4.92 -5.70
CA GLU A 83 -7.27 -3.55 -5.27
C GLU A 83 -5.98 -2.89 -4.77
N ARG A 84 -5.84 -1.59 -5.03
CA ARG A 84 -4.71 -0.78 -4.56
C ARG A 84 -4.72 -0.68 -3.04
N HIS A 85 -3.58 -0.98 -2.42
CA HIS A 85 -3.44 -0.94 -0.97
C HIS A 85 -2.00 -0.71 -0.53
N VAL A 86 -1.85 -0.25 0.71
CA VAL A 86 -0.59 -0.27 1.46
C VAL A 86 -0.86 -0.89 2.82
N GLY A 87 -0.12 -1.94 3.14
CA GLY A 87 -0.21 -2.66 4.41
C GLY A 87 0.90 -2.28 5.37
N VAL A 88 0.54 -2.05 6.63
CA VAL A 88 1.41 -1.57 7.71
C VAL A 88 1.54 -2.61 8.82
N ILE A 89 2.76 -2.77 9.35
CA ILE A 89 3.03 -3.47 10.61
C ILE A 89 3.42 -2.43 11.66
N PRO A 90 2.57 -2.12 12.65
CA PRO A 90 2.93 -1.21 13.73
C PRO A 90 4.10 -1.76 14.56
N ARG A 91 5.00 -0.87 14.97
CA ARG A 91 6.14 -1.23 15.85
C ARG A 91 5.70 -1.56 17.27
N ASN A 92 4.57 -1.00 17.72
CA ASN A 92 3.99 -1.23 19.02
C ASN A 92 2.47 -0.91 18.98
N GLY A 93 1.77 -1.22 20.09
CA GLY A 93 0.33 -1.02 20.18
C GLY A 93 -0.11 0.44 20.06
N GLU A 94 0.64 1.38 20.63
CA GLU A 94 0.32 2.82 20.57
C GLU A 94 0.40 3.36 19.14
N GLU A 95 1.44 2.97 18.39
CA GLU A 95 1.56 3.29 16.95
C GLU A 95 0.39 2.70 16.16
N GLY A 96 -0.03 1.48 16.50
CA GLY A 96 -1.18 0.82 15.87
C GLY A 96 -2.49 1.56 16.11
N GLU A 97 -2.77 1.94 17.35
CA GLU A 97 -3.98 2.71 17.71
C GLU A 97 -4.01 4.07 17.00
N ARG A 98 -2.88 4.77 16.94
CA ARG A 98 -2.78 6.05 16.19
C ARG A 98 -3.00 5.85 14.70
N ALA A 99 -2.39 4.82 14.11
CA ALA A 99 -2.55 4.53 12.69
C ALA A 99 -4.02 4.24 12.33
N ILE A 100 -4.70 3.38 13.11
CA ILE A 100 -6.13 3.09 12.94
C ILE A 100 -6.95 4.37 13.05
N ALA A 101 -6.74 5.19 14.08
CA ALA A 101 -7.51 6.41 14.29
C ALA A 101 -7.36 7.40 13.12
N VAL A 102 -6.15 7.60 12.61
CA VAL A 102 -5.90 8.47 11.45
C VAL A 102 -6.52 7.89 10.18
N PHE A 103 -6.30 6.60 9.90
CA PHE A 103 -6.82 5.97 8.68
C PHE A 103 -8.35 5.95 8.67
N GLU A 104 -8.99 5.68 9.80
CA GLU A 104 -10.45 5.78 9.90
C GLU A 104 -10.95 7.22 9.73
N GLN A 105 -10.25 8.22 10.28
CA GLN A 105 -10.64 9.62 10.12
C GLN A 105 -10.54 10.06 8.66
N VAL A 106 -9.44 9.71 8.00
CA VAL A 106 -9.21 9.96 6.56
C VAL A 106 -10.27 9.25 5.73
N GLY A 107 -10.51 7.96 5.99
CA GLY A 107 -11.51 7.19 5.27
C GLY A 107 -12.93 7.73 5.44
N ARG A 108 -13.34 8.07 6.68
CA ARG A 108 -14.62 8.74 6.93
C ARG A 108 -14.76 10.06 6.18
N SER A 109 -13.70 10.87 6.16
CA SER A 109 -13.73 12.17 5.47
C SER A 109 -13.87 12.02 3.96
N ILE A 110 -13.15 11.08 3.34
CA ILE A 110 -13.21 10.85 1.89
C ILE A 110 -14.54 10.21 1.50
N ASN A 111 -14.95 9.17 2.23
CA ASN A 111 -16.17 8.41 1.90
C ASN A 111 -17.46 9.20 2.17
N ALA A 112 -17.43 10.27 2.96
CA ALA A 112 -18.60 11.12 3.21
C ALA A 112 -18.97 12.03 2.02
N ALA A 113 -18.00 12.36 1.17
CA ALA A 113 -18.20 13.16 -0.03
C ALA A 113 -17.24 12.65 -1.14
N PRO A 114 -17.47 11.41 -1.63
CA PRO A 114 -16.49 10.73 -2.45
C PRO A 114 -16.43 11.39 -3.84
N ALA A 115 -15.23 11.56 -4.37
CA ALA A 115 -15.06 12.01 -5.75
C ALA A 115 -15.27 10.89 -6.78
N SER A 116 -15.30 9.64 -6.33
CA SER A 116 -15.63 8.46 -7.13
C SER A 116 -16.78 7.69 -6.49
N PRO A 117 -17.82 7.30 -7.24
CA PRO A 117 -18.82 6.36 -6.75
C PRO A 117 -18.33 4.89 -6.78
N ALA A 118 -17.17 4.62 -7.40
CA ALA A 118 -16.65 3.28 -7.64
C ALA A 118 -15.62 2.82 -6.61
N VAL A 119 -14.99 3.75 -5.90
CA VAL A 119 -13.87 3.49 -4.98
C VAL A 119 -14.19 4.06 -3.60
N GLU A 120 -13.86 3.31 -2.56
CA GLU A 120 -13.87 3.77 -1.18
C GLU A 120 -12.53 3.55 -0.48
N VAL A 121 -12.28 4.35 0.55
CA VAL A 121 -11.19 4.08 1.48
C VAL A 121 -11.67 3.07 2.52
N ALA A 122 -11.04 1.90 2.56
CA ALA A 122 -11.39 0.83 3.48
C ALA A 122 -10.19 0.45 4.35
N LEU A 123 -10.48 -0.06 5.55
CA LEU A 123 -9.48 -0.51 6.50
C LEU A 123 -9.65 -2.00 6.76
N MET A 124 -8.60 -2.77 6.61
CA MET A 124 -8.56 -4.18 7.00
C MET A 124 -7.56 -4.39 8.12
N LEU A 125 -8.01 -5.01 9.21
CA LEU A 125 -7.15 -5.39 10.33
C LEU A 125 -6.88 -6.89 10.25
N ASN A 126 -5.61 -7.28 10.25
CA ASN A 126 -5.22 -8.68 10.11
C ASN A 126 -3.98 -8.99 10.95
N ARG A 127 -3.39 -10.15 10.72
CA ARG A 127 -2.14 -10.61 11.32
C ARG A 127 -1.26 -11.25 10.27
N VAL A 128 0.03 -10.98 10.32
CA VAL A 128 1.04 -11.69 9.54
C VAL A 128 1.94 -12.53 10.45
N HIS A 129 2.42 -13.63 9.91
CA HIS A 129 3.22 -14.60 10.63
C HIS A 129 4.64 -14.65 10.06
N ASP A 130 5.64 -14.64 10.93
CA ASP A 130 7.03 -14.92 10.60
C ASP A 130 7.57 -15.98 11.57
N GLY A 131 7.56 -17.24 11.13
CA GLY A 131 7.74 -18.39 12.02
C GLY A 131 6.68 -18.43 13.12
N GLU A 132 7.10 -18.38 14.37
CA GLU A 132 6.20 -18.33 15.54
C GLU A 132 5.75 -16.90 15.89
N ALA A 133 6.39 -15.88 15.32
CA ALA A 133 6.03 -14.49 15.60
C ALA A 133 4.75 -14.10 14.86
N VAL A 134 3.87 -13.37 15.54
CA VAL A 134 2.59 -12.87 15.01
C VAL A 134 2.56 -11.36 15.17
N TYR A 135 2.41 -10.66 14.05
CA TYR A 135 2.37 -9.20 14.03
C TYR A 135 0.97 -8.72 13.63
N PRO A 136 0.35 -7.81 14.39
CA PRO A 136 -0.87 -7.15 13.94
C PRO A 136 -0.58 -6.32 12.69
N THR A 137 -1.50 -6.32 11.74
CA THR A 137 -1.37 -5.53 10.51
C THR A 137 -2.60 -4.67 10.28
N ILE A 138 -2.36 -3.57 9.57
CA ILE A 138 -3.35 -2.58 9.20
C ILE A 138 -3.16 -2.32 7.71
N ASP A 139 -4.14 -2.72 6.89
CA ASP A 139 -4.11 -2.50 5.45
C ASP A 139 -5.09 -1.40 5.10
N LEU A 140 -4.58 -0.33 4.48
CA LEU A 140 -5.36 0.78 3.98
C LEU A 140 -5.60 0.58 2.49
N TYR A 141 -6.86 0.33 2.14
CA TYR A 141 -7.31 0.01 0.79
C TYR A 141 -7.97 1.22 0.13
N LEU A 142 -7.75 1.35 -1.17
CA LEU A 142 -8.71 1.95 -2.09
C LEU A 142 -9.51 0.79 -2.70
N SER A 143 -10.61 0.44 -2.04
CA SER A 143 -11.43 -0.72 -2.35
C SER A 143 -12.53 -0.39 -3.35
N LYS A 144 -12.91 -1.35 -4.19
CA LYS A 144 -14.02 -1.21 -5.12
C LYS A 144 -15.33 -1.31 -4.36
N GLN A 145 -16.19 -0.31 -4.52
CA GLN A 145 -17.56 -0.36 -4.02
C GLN A 145 -18.28 -1.63 -4.53
N PRO A 146 -19.06 -2.34 -3.70
CA PRO A 146 -19.66 -3.63 -4.08
C PRO A 146 -20.48 -3.58 -5.37
N ASN A 147 -21.18 -2.47 -5.60
CA ASN A 147 -22.06 -2.27 -6.75
C ASN A 147 -21.37 -1.68 -8.00
N ALA A 148 -20.09 -1.31 -7.90
CA ALA A 148 -19.35 -0.72 -9.01
C ALA A 148 -18.68 -1.78 -9.89
N GLY A 149 -18.48 -1.45 -11.17
CA GLY A 149 -17.71 -2.26 -12.11
C GLY A 149 -16.20 -2.08 -11.92
N TRP A 150 -15.41 -3.06 -12.37
CA TRP A 150 -13.96 -2.95 -12.37
C TRP A 150 -13.44 -1.87 -13.34
N ASP A 151 -14.15 -1.62 -14.44
CA ASP A 151 -13.78 -0.55 -15.37
C ASP A 151 -13.88 0.82 -14.71
N ASP A 152 -14.95 1.06 -13.93
CA ASP A 152 -15.13 2.31 -13.17
C ASP A 152 -14.07 2.44 -12.06
N TYR A 153 -13.76 1.34 -11.38
CA TYR A 153 -12.69 1.29 -10.38
C TYR A 153 -11.35 1.75 -10.95
N PHE A 154 -10.91 1.13 -12.04
CA PHE A 154 -9.63 1.45 -12.67
C PHE A 154 -9.61 2.84 -13.32
N ALA A 155 -10.78 3.35 -13.75
CA ALA A 155 -10.90 4.73 -14.23
C ALA A 155 -10.69 5.77 -13.13
N ASP A 156 -11.09 5.46 -11.89
CA ASP A 156 -11.13 6.42 -10.79
C ASP A 156 -9.99 6.28 -9.77
N ILE A 157 -9.23 5.17 -9.79
CA ILE A 157 -8.25 4.84 -8.74
C ILE A 157 -7.16 5.90 -8.55
N GLU A 158 -6.72 6.55 -9.63
CA GLU A 158 -5.69 7.62 -9.57
C GLU A 158 -6.20 8.90 -8.90
N LEU A 159 -7.45 9.28 -9.20
CA LEU A 159 -8.11 10.41 -8.54
C LEU A 159 -8.21 10.15 -7.03
N MET A 160 -8.65 8.93 -6.68
CA MET A 160 -8.84 8.54 -5.29
C MET A 160 -7.52 8.39 -4.53
N THR A 161 -6.46 7.95 -5.21
CA THR A 161 -5.09 7.94 -4.67
C THR A 161 -4.63 9.35 -4.34
N THR A 162 -4.85 10.31 -5.24
CA THR A 162 -4.50 11.71 -5.01
C THR A 162 -5.24 12.29 -3.80
N GLN A 163 -6.54 12.01 -3.66
CA GLN A 163 -7.32 12.45 -2.50
C GLN A 163 -6.85 11.82 -1.19
N LEU A 164 -6.53 10.53 -1.23
CA LEU A 164 -6.04 9.80 -0.07
C LEU A 164 -4.71 10.37 0.42
N VAL A 165 -3.75 10.58 -0.48
CA VAL A 165 -2.44 11.18 -0.16
C VAL A 165 -2.62 12.58 0.41
N GLN A 166 -3.41 13.44 -0.23
CA GLN A 166 -3.67 14.80 0.27
C GLN A 166 -4.36 14.82 1.64
N ALA A 167 -5.21 13.83 1.93
CA ALA A 167 -5.84 13.73 3.24
C ALA A 167 -4.83 13.30 4.31
N LEU A 168 -3.97 12.33 4.00
CA LEU A 168 -2.89 11.87 4.89
C LEU A 168 -1.90 13.00 5.21
N GLU A 169 -1.48 13.78 4.22
CA GLU A 169 -0.56 14.93 4.37
C GLU A 169 -1.06 16.02 5.34
N ARG A 170 -2.36 16.09 5.60
CA ARG A 170 -2.95 17.05 6.56
C ARG A 170 -2.81 16.60 8.01
N HIS A 171 -2.43 15.35 8.25
CA HIS A 171 -2.18 14.81 9.57
C HIS A 171 -0.69 14.90 9.93
N PRO A 172 -0.35 15.11 11.21
CA PRO A 172 1.03 14.97 11.65
C PRO A 172 1.53 13.53 11.43
N PRO A 173 2.86 13.30 11.40
CA PRO A 173 3.42 11.95 11.37
C PRO A 173 2.85 11.07 12.48
N ILE A 174 2.51 9.82 12.14
CA ILE A 174 1.87 8.86 13.06
C ILE A 174 2.90 8.28 14.04
N ALA A 175 4.11 8.00 13.56
CA ALA A 175 5.22 7.43 14.32
C ALA A 175 6.22 8.47 14.82
#